data_AF-A0AAU7PWA8-F1
#
_entry.id   AF-A0AAU7PWA8-F1
#
_cell.length_a   1.000
_cell.length_b   1.000
_cell.length_c   1.000
_cell.angle_alpha   90.00
_cell.angle_beta   90.00
_cell.angle_gamma   90.00
#
_symmetry.space_group_name_H-M   'P 1'
#
loop_
_entity.id
_entity.type
_entity.pdbx_description
1 polymer ?
#
loop_
_entity_poly.entity_id
_entity_poly.type
_entity_poly.pdbx_seq_one_letter_code
_entity_poly.pdbx_strand_id
1 'polypeptide(L)'
;MFGKYQLCGILGTGRAGTVFLAVHLGLEEYRAIKRVPKSFLKFELLRREALVLKELRHPGIPIIFDVEEDEFYSYLIEEYLEGESLFDLVKEQGHLSRELAISYGIQLAGIISYLHLAGPNPILHLDLQPKNLLLCHDTVKLIDFGLAASVEDANMPGERYGTVGCAAPEQYSKDGVLDERTDIYAIGAIIHYLFTGEFPKLPYKPASSMDADLAAVLKRCIKKEKEERFSSAQELGERLGQLKNMGTAAKNRLQSSSLTIALAGSKSGAGTTHIGIGLSVYLRNHGYPNLFVEKNDSGMGTGLGDFAAAKRDHFGLMRYQGFVWRPYYGPGVKLKEPPYKIRILDYGKSVDQALTGNPDVVILVCDGSSWSRSSAFFSAEYVVKGHSSYGIVYNHVTRGTRVRLPDGTVPSRCLKAPYYPNPFKMNAETGDFYNTLLEEILEIKSRKKKRGHLFGIRIREWIFRMLPGKGRIPGKG
;
A
#
# COMPACT_ATOMS: atom_id res chain seq x y z
N MET A 1 -2.50 1.71 -37.36
CA MET A 1 -3.91 1.46 -37.00
C MET A 1 -4.67 2.78 -37.02
N PHE A 2 -5.72 2.88 -37.84
CA PHE A 2 -6.49 4.12 -38.10
C PHE A 2 -5.65 5.36 -38.47
N GLY A 3 -4.48 5.16 -39.08
CA GLY A 3 -3.55 6.25 -39.41
C GLY A 3 -2.91 7.01 -38.23
N LYS A 4 -3.33 6.75 -36.98
CA LYS A 4 -2.90 7.51 -35.78
C LYS A 4 -2.14 6.68 -34.74
N TYR A 5 -2.32 5.35 -34.74
CA TYR A 5 -1.79 4.48 -33.69
C TYR A 5 -0.85 3.42 -34.25
N GLN A 6 0.27 3.19 -33.56
CA GLN A 6 1.16 2.06 -33.80
C GLN A 6 1.11 1.10 -32.63
N LEU A 7 0.78 -0.17 -32.89
CA LEU A 7 0.76 -1.21 -31.85
C LEU A 7 2.18 -1.57 -31.42
N CYS A 8 2.40 -1.62 -30.11
CA CYS A 8 3.68 -1.94 -29.49
C CYS A 8 3.70 -3.36 -28.90
N GLY A 9 2.55 -3.87 -28.43
CA GLY A 9 2.47 -5.19 -27.81
C GLY A 9 1.09 -5.50 -27.22
N ILE A 10 0.94 -6.69 -26.64
CA ILE A 10 -0.28 -7.11 -25.94
C ILE A 10 -0.09 -6.84 -24.44
N LEU A 11 -1.04 -6.12 -23.85
CA LEU A 11 -1.11 -5.89 -22.40
C LEU A 11 -1.90 -7.00 -21.69
N GLY A 12 -2.92 -7.55 -22.35
CA GLY A 12 -3.69 -8.66 -21.80
C GLY A 12 -4.75 -9.21 -22.75
N THR A 13 -5.22 -10.41 -22.46
CA THR A 13 -6.32 -11.08 -23.16
C THR A 13 -7.37 -11.50 -22.16
N GLY A 14 -8.59 -10.98 -22.30
CA GLY A 14 -9.71 -11.22 -21.40
C GLY A 14 -10.93 -11.80 -22.10
N ARG A 15 -12.03 -11.91 -21.35
CA ARG A 15 -13.33 -12.43 -21.83
C ARG A 15 -13.88 -11.60 -23.00
N ALA A 16 -13.80 -10.28 -22.88
CA ALA A 16 -14.35 -9.33 -23.86
C ALA A 16 -13.46 -9.18 -25.10
N GLY A 17 -12.13 -9.30 -24.96
CA GLY A 17 -11.23 -9.04 -26.07
C GLY A 17 -9.75 -8.99 -25.68
N THR A 18 -8.94 -8.39 -26.55
CA THR A 18 -7.49 -8.22 -26.36
C THR A 18 -7.17 -6.76 -26.14
N VAL A 19 -6.36 -6.44 -25.13
CA VAL A 19 -5.87 -5.09 -24.85
C VAL A 19 -4.45 -4.97 -25.37
N PHE A 20 -4.20 -3.96 -26.20
CA PHE A 20 -2.90 -3.67 -26.79
C PHE A 20 -2.30 -2.40 -26.19
N LEU A 21 -0.97 -2.38 -26.05
CA LEU A 21 -0.21 -1.16 -25.90
C LEU A 21 -0.02 -0.56 -27.29
N ALA A 22 -0.30 0.72 -27.43
CA ALA A 22 -0.05 1.46 -28.66
C ALA A 22 0.57 2.83 -28.36
N VAL A 23 1.30 3.38 -29.32
CA VAL A 23 1.72 4.79 -29.29
C VAL A 23 0.84 5.59 -30.25
N HIS A 24 0.31 6.72 -29.77
CA HIS A 24 -0.36 7.71 -30.61
C HIS A 24 0.69 8.55 -31.33
N LEU A 25 0.83 8.38 -32.64
CA LEU A 25 1.95 8.90 -33.45
C LEU A 25 2.04 10.43 -33.45
N GLY A 26 0.92 11.15 -33.37
CA GLY A 26 0.92 12.62 -33.35
C GLY A 26 1.10 13.24 -31.97
N LEU A 27 0.93 12.47 -30.90
CA LEU A 27 1.05 12.95 -29.51
C LEU A 27 2.30 12.38 -28.84
N GLU A 28 2.91 11.35 -29.43
CA GLU A 28 4.04 10.59 -28.87
C GLU A 28 3.75 10.00 -27.49
N GLU A 29 2.48 9.67 -27.25
CA GLU A 29 1.99 9.19 -25.96
C GLU A 29 1.46 7.75 -26.05
N TYR A 30 1.67 6.96 -25.00
CA TYR A 30 1.14 5.60 -24.93
C TYR A 30 -0.36 5.58 -24.65
N ARG A 31 -1.05 4.59 -25.22
CA ARG A 31 -2.48 4.31 -25.06
C ARG A 31 -2.73 2.82 -24.89
N ALA A 32 -3.77 2.49 -24.13
CA ALA A 32 -4.33 1.14 -24.09
C ALA A 32 -5.46 1.06 -25.13
N ILE A 33 -5.43 0.05 -26.00
CA ILE A 33 -6.47 -0.16 -27.01
C ILE A 33 -7.13 -1.52 -26.76
N LYS A 34 -8.37 -1.50 -26.25
CA LYS A 34 -9.18 -2.71 -26.05
C LYS A 34 -9.91 -3.04 -27.36
N ARG A 35 -9.51 -4.14 -27.99
CA ARG A 35 -10.12 -4.66 -29.23
C ARG A 35 -11.12 -5.77 -28.93
N VAL A 36 -12.35 -5.58 -29.38
CA VAL A 36 -13.47 -6.51 -29.16
C VAL A 36 -14.10 -6.93 -30.51
N PRO A 37 -14.33 -8.23 -30.76
CA PRO A 37 -15.00 -8.68 -31.99
C PRO A 37 -16.45 -8.19 -32.09
N LYS A 38 -16.91 -7.81 -33.29
CA LYS A 38 -18.28 -7.34 -33.59
C LYS A 38 -19.37 -8.43 -33.58
N SER A 39 -19.20 -9.50 -32.82
CA SER A 39 -20.35 -10.35 -32.47
C SER A 39 -21.35 -9.54 -31.64
N PHE A 40 -22.65 -9.63 -31.94
CA PHE A 40 -23.73 -8.79 -31.36
C PHE A 40 -23.60 -8.60 -29.83
N LEU A 41 -23.37 -9.68 -29.08
CA LEU A 41 -23.23 -9.64 -27.61
C LEU A 41 -22.01 -8.86 -27.11
N LYS A 42 -20.89 -8.88 -27.82
CA LYS A 42 -19.64 -8.24 -27.37
C LYS A 42 -19.57 -6.76 -27.75
N PHE A 43 -20.25 -6.38 -28.84
CA PHE A 43 -20.37 -5.00 -29.28
C PHE A 43 -21.14 -4.14 -28.26
N GLU A 44 -22.28 -4.63 -27.77
CA GLU A 44 -23.06 -3.89 -26.76
C GLU A 44 -22.29 -3.69 -25.45
N LEU A 45 -21.49 -4.67 -25.03
CA LEU A 45 -20.67 -4.57 -23.82
C LEU A 45 -19.63 -3.45 -23.94
N LEU A 46 -18.93 -3.35 -25.07
CA LEU A 46 -17.94 -2.28 -25.29
C LEU A 46 -18.61 -0.90 -25.35
N ARG A 47 -19.78 -0.80 -26.01
CA ARG A 47 -20.54 0.45 -26.09
C ARG A 47 -21.02 0.89 -24.71
N ARG A 48 -21.53 -0.03 -23.89
CA ARG A 48 -21.94 0.26 -22.50
C ARG A 48 -20.77 0.74 -21.66
N GLU A 49 -19.63 0.06 -21.75
CA GLU A 49 -18.39 0.46 -21.07
C GLU A 49 -17.97 1.89 -21.44
N ALA A 50 -17.96 2.23 -22.74
CA ALA A 50 -17.66 3.59 -23.20
C ALA A 50 -18.68 4.63 -22.69
N LEU A 51 -19.98 4.28 -22.66
CA LEU A 51 -21.05 5.16 -22.17
C LEU A 51 -20.98 5.40 -20.66
N VAL A 52 -20.53 4.41 -19.88
CA VAL A 52 -20.26 4.59 -18.45
C VAL A 52 -19.03 5.47 -18.27
N LEU A 53 -17.90 5.11 -18.88
CA LEU A 53 -16.62 5.78 -18.69
C LEU A 53 -16.62 7.25 -19.14
N LYS A 54 -17.37 7.62 -20.19
CA LYS A 54 -17.37 9.01 -20.70
C LYS A 54 -17.85 10.03 -19.66
N GLU A 55 -18.73 9.63 -18.75
CA GLU A 55 -19.32 10.52 -17.72
C GLU A 55 -18.48 10.56 -16.44
N LEU A 56 -17.47 9.69 -16.30
CA LEU A 56 -16.68 9.53 -15.09
C LEU A 56 -15.38 10.33 -15.15
N ARG A 57 -15.06 11.02 -14.05
CA ARG A 57 -13.82 11.77 -13.84
C ARG A 57 -13.33 11.53 -12.42
N HIS A 58 -12.47 10.53 -12.24
CA HIS A 58 -11.91 10.17 -10.95
C HIS A 58 -10.45 9.71 -11.12
N PRO A 59 -9.50 10.09 -10.24
CA PRO A 59 -8.09 9.73 -10.39
C PRO A 59 -7.82 8.22 -10.40
N GLY A 60 -8.71 7.43 -9.81
CA GLY A 60 -8.67 5.96 -9.80
C GLY A 60 -9.35 5.28 -11.00
N ILE A 61 -9.81 6.01 -12.01
CA ILE A 61 -10.51 5.48 -13.19
C ILE A 61 -9.79 5.99 -14.45
N PRO A 62 -9.48 5.14 -15.46
CA PRO A 62 -8.82 5.58 -16.67
C PRO A 62 -9.70 6.52 -17.49
N ILE A 63 -9.06 7.46 -18.17
CA ILE A 63 -9.74 8.35 -19.11
C ILE A 63 -9.92 7.64 -20.45
N ILE A 64 -11.12 7.70 -21.02
CA ILE A 64 -11.35 7.31 -22.42
C ILE A 64 -10.98 8.46 -23.36
N PHE A 65 -10.32 8.13 -24.46
CA PHE A 65 -9.93 9.09 -25.48
C PHE A 65 -10.79 8.99 -26.73
N ASP A 66 -11.11 7.77 -27.17
CA ASP A 66 -11.83 7.56 -28.42
C ASP A 66 -12.49 6.18 -28.50
N VAL A 67 -13.42 6.03 -29.44
CA VAL A 67 -13.99 4.76 -29.87
C VAL A 67 -13.88 4.67 -31.39
N GLU A 68 -13.18 3.65 -31.86
CA GLU A 68 -12.96 3.40 -33.29
C GLU A 68 -13.51 2.03 -33.69
N GLU A 69 -13.77 1.83 -34.97
CA GLU A 69 -14.35 0.60 -35.49
C GLU A 69 -13.77 0.23 -36.87
N ASP A 70 -13.68 -1.07 -37.15
CA ASP A 70 -13.47 -1.60 -38.50
C ASP A 70 -14.54 -2.64 -38.87
N GLU A 71 -14.35 -3.39 -39.94
CA GLU A 71 -15.31 -4.41 -40.41
C GLU A 71 -15.55 -5.52 -39.37
N PHE A 72 -14.55 -5.87 -38.56
CA PHE A 72 -14.57 -7.06 -37.70
C PHE A 72 -14.56 -6.73 -36.20
N TYR A 73 -14.09 -5.55 -35.82
CA TYR A 73 -13.80 -5.20 -34.44
C TYR A 73 -14.24 -3.78 -34.08
N SER A 74 -14.51 -3.61 -32.79
CA SER A 74 -14.64 -2.30 -32.14
C SER A 74 -13.49 -2.10 -31.16
N TYR A 75 -13.08 -0.84 -31.00
CA TYR A 75 -11.87 -0.46 -30.31
C TYR A 75 -12.17 0.67 -29.33
N LEU A 76 -11.84 0.47 -28.06
CA LEU A 76 -11.89 1.50 -27.04
C LEU A 76 -10.46 1.94 -26.73
N ILE A 77 -10.19 3.23 -26.92
CA ILE A 77 -8.88 3.84 -26.72
C ILE A 77 -8.89 4.55 -25.36
N GLU A 78 -7.99 4.14 -24.48
CA GLU A 78 -7.95 4.56 -23.08
C GLU A 78 -6.56 5.04 -22.66
N GLU A 79 -6.51 5.74 -21.53
CA GLU A 79 -5.28 6.04 -20.79
C GLU A 79 -4.46 4.77 -20.60
N TYR A 80 -3.20 4.79 -21.01
CA TYR A 80 -2.27 3.74 -20.64
C TYR A 80 -1.86 3.93 -19.18
N LEU A 81 -2.19 2.95 -18.35
CA LEU A 81 -1.84 2.92 -16.95
C LEU A 81 -0.57 2.08 -16.75
N GLU A 82 0.54 2.75 -16.42
CA GLU A 82 1.79 2.08 -16.07
C GLU A 82 1.71 1.56 -14.62
N GLY A 83 1.37 0.29 -14.47
CA GLY A 83 1.24 -0.37 -13.18
C GLY A 83 1.07 -1.89 -13.31
N GLU A 84 1.18 -2.57 -12.18
CA GLU A 84 0.99 -4.02 -12.06
C GLU A 84 -0.40 -4.32 -11.46
N SER A 85 -1.05 -5.40 -11.87
CA SER A 85 -2.30 -5.80 -11.23
C SER A 85 -2.07 -6.23 -9.78
N LEU A 86 -3.02 -5.97 -8.88
CA LEU A 86 -2.93 -6.44 -7.50
C LEU A 86 -2.94 -7.98 -7.42
N PHE A 87 -3.46 -8.66 -8.44
CA PHE A 87 -3.34 -10.10 -8.58
C PHE A 87 -1.89 -10.55 -8.81
N ASP A 88 -1.21 -9.96 -9.78
CA ASP A 88 0.18 -10.29 -10.10
C ASP A 88 1.11 -9.90 -8.95
N LEU A 89 0.86 -8.74 -8.32
CA LEU A 89 1.56 -8.28 -7.14
C LEU A 89 1.55 -9.35 -6.02
N VAL A 90 0.37 -9.89 -5.70
CA VAL A 90 0.23 -10.93 -4.66
C VAL A 90 0.84 -12.26 -5.11
N LYS A 91 0.74 -12.59 -6.39
CA LYS A 91 1.32 -13.81 -6.97
C LYS A 91 2.86 -13.79 -6.92
N GLU A 92 3.48 -12.65 -7.18
CA GLU A 92 4.93 -12.50 -7.23
C GLU A 92 5.57 -12.25 -5.86
N GLN A 93 4.94 -11.40 -5.05
CA GLN A 93 5.50 -10.92 -3.78
C GLN A 93 4.92 -11.65 -2.55
N GLY A 94 3.85 -12.42 -2.74
CA GLY A 94 3.06 -12.99 -1.66
C GLY A 94 1.98 -12.04 -1.16
N HIS A 95 1.26 -12.47 -0.13
CA HIS A 95 0.20 -11.65 0.46
C HIS A 95 0.75 -10.34 1.04
N LEU A 96 -0.09 -9.31 1.05
CA LEU A 96 0.22 -7.98 1.56
C LEU A 96 0.07 -7.92 3.08
N SER A 97 0.66 -6.89 3.69
CA SER A 97 0.41 -6.60 5.10
C SER A 97 -1.03 -6.15 5.34
N ARG A 98 -1.40 -6.10 6.62
CA ARG A 98 -2.61 -5.45 7.10
C ARG A 98 -2.73 -4.02 6.59
N GLU A 99 -1.69 -3.22 6.75
CA GLU A 99 -1.72 -1.80 6.43
C GLU A 99 -1.87 -1.54 4.92
N LEU A 100 -1.21 -2.32 4.07
CA LEU A 100 -1.37 -2.20 2.62
C LEU A 100 -2.74 -2.68 2.16
N ALA A 101 -3.21 -3.83 2.64
CA ALA A 101 -4.53 -4.35 2.30
C ALA A 101 -5.64 -3.36 2.71
N ILE A 102 -5.53 -2.76 3.90
CA ILE A 102 -6.43 -1.68 4.34
C ILE A 102 -6.28 -0.43 3.47
N SER A 103 -5.05 0.01 3.17
CA SER A 103 -4.82 1.23 2.40
C SER A 103 -5.35 1.12 0.96
N TYR A 104 -5.17 -0.02 0.31
CA TYR A 104 -5.74 -0.28 -1.02
C TYR A 104 -7.25 -0.49 -0.94
N GLY A 105 -7.76 -1.13 0.11
CA GLY A 105 -9.19 -1.23 0.39
C GLY A 105 -9.87 0.14 0.55
N ILE A 106 -9.23 1.10 1.21
CA ILE A 106 -9.73 2.48 1.34
C ILE A 106 -9.80 3.16 -0.04
N GLN A 107 -8.75 3.06 -0.85
CA GLN A 107 -8.74 3.65 -2.19
C GLN A 107 -9.83 3.04 -3.07
N LEU A 108 -9.98 1.72 -3.05
CA LEU A 108 -11.03 1.01 -3.76
C LEU A 108 -12.42 1.43 -3.29
N ALA A 109 -12.67 1.48 -1.98
CA ALA A 109 -13.93 1.96 -1.43
C ALA A 109 -14.25 3.39 -1.86
N GLY A 110 -13.24 4.27 -2.00
CA GLY A 110 -13.40 5.61 -2.54
C GLY A 110 -13.82 5.62 -4.01
N ILE A 111 -13.19 4.79 -4.86
CA ILE A 111 -13.58 4.65 -6.29
C ILE A 111 -15.02 4.14 -6.41
N ILE A 112 -15.37 3.12 -5.64
CA ILE A 112 -16.72 2.52 -5.70
C ILE A 112 -17.77 3.47 -5.12
N SER A 113 -17.46 4.20 -4.05
CA SER A 113 -18.34 5.25 -3.54
C SER A 113 -18.58 6.34 -4.58
N TYR A 114 -17.58 6.68 -5.39
CA TYR A 114 -17.75 7.63 -6.48
C TYR A 114 -18.73 7.11 -7.55
N LEU A 115 -18.65 5.83 -7.93
CA LEU A 115 -19.59 5.20 -8.87
C LEU A 115 -21.02 5.12 -8.31
N HIS A 116 -21.16 4.75 -7.04
CA HIS A 116 -22.46 4.63 -6.38
C HIS A 116 -23.17 5.98 -6.21
N LEU A 117 -22.40 7.08 -6.20
CA LEU A 117 -22.92 8.45 -6.12
C LEU A 117 -22.96 9.16 -7.49
N ALA A 118 -22.68 8.44 -8.58
CA ALA A 118 -22.63 9.02 -9.92
C ALA A 118 -24.05 9.25 -10.46
N GLY A 119 -24.49 10.51 -10.47
CA GLY A 119 -25.78 10.91 -11.02
C GLY A 119 -26.98 10.42 -10.19
N PRO A 120 -28.20 10.43 -10.78
CA PRO A 120 -29.42 10.05 -10.07
C PRO A 120 -29.57 8.54 -9.84
N ASN A 121 -28.91 7.72 -10.68
CA ASN A 121 -28.98 6.26 -10.62
C ASN A 121 -27.58 5.70 -10.32
N PRO A 122 -27.37 5.03 -9.17
CA PRO A 122 -26.07 4.46 -8.81
C PRO A 122 -25.53 3.51 -9.87
N ILE A 123 -24.24 3.60 -10.16
CA ILE A 123 -23.55 2.70 -11.10
C ILE A 123 -22.87 1.59 -10.30
N LEU A 124 -23.25 0.33 -10.55
CA LEU A 124 -22.61 -0.85 -9.99
C LEU A 124 -21.46 -1.30 -10.90
N HIS A 125 -20.35 -1.77 -10.33
CA HIS A 125 -19.22 -2.28 -11.13
C HIS A 125 -19.40 -3.77 -11.49
N LEU A 126 -19.86 -4.59 -10.55
CA LEU A 126 -20.21 -6.01 -10.71
C LEU A 126 -19.08 -7.00 -11.06
N ASP A 127 -17.92 -6.55 -11.55
CA ASP A 127 -16.73 -7.38 -11.79
C ASP A 127 -15.49 -6.95 -10.99
N LEU A 128 -15.67 -6.61 -9.72
CA LEU A 128 -14.52 -6.27 -8.87
C LEU A 128 -13.70 -7.53 -8.58
N GLN A 129 -12.44 -7.51 -8.98
CA GLN A 129 -11.47 -8.56 -8.73
C GLN A 129 -10.02 -8.02 -8.74
N PRO A 130 -9.05 -8.70 -8.11
CA PRO A 130 -7.66 -8.21 -8.04
C PRO A 130 -6.99 -7.98 -9.40
N LYS A 131 -7.43 -8.69 -10.46
CA LYS A 131 -6.94 -8.52 -11.83
C LYS A 131 -7.37 -7.20 -12.48
N ASN A 132 -8.48 -6.64 -12.02
CA ASN A 132 -9.05 -5.39 -12.51
C ASN A 132 -8.59 -4.17 -11.69
N LEU A 133 -7.63 -4.37 -10.78
CA LEU A 133 -7.06 -3.31 -9.94
C LEU A 133 -5.57 -3.18 -10.25
N LEU A 134 -5.19 -2.10 -10.93
CA LEU A 134 -3.78 -1.79 -11.18
C LEU A 134 -3.22 -0.92 -10.05
N LEU A 135 -2.00 -1.19 -9.65
CA LEU A 135 -1.23 -0.35 -8.74
C LEU A 135 -0.26 0.52 -9.55
N CYS A 136 -0.64 1.78 -9.75
CA CYS A 136 0.15 2.78 -10.45
C CYS A 136 0.71 3.78 -9.44
N HIS A 137 2.02 3.78 -9.19
CA HIS A 137 2.66 4.75 -8.29
C HIS A 137 1.97 4.83 -6.89
N ASP A 138 1.69 3.67 -6.28
CA ASP A 138 0.99 3.53 -4.99
C ASP A 138 -0.51 3.94 -5.00
N THR A 139 -1.05 4.27 -6.18
CA THR A 139 -2.46 4.58 -6.41
C THR A 139 -3.17 3.39 -7.05
N VAL A 140 -4.30 2.98 -6.49
CA VAL A 140 -5.18 1.97 -7.06
C VAL A 140 -5.97 2.58 -8.20
N LYS A 141 -5.91 1.94 -9.36
CA LYS A 141 -6.68 2.26 -10.56
C LYS A 141 -7.60 1.07 -10.88
N LEU A 142 -8.89 1.32 -11.00
CA LEU A 142 -9.89 0.34 -11.41
C LEU A 142 -10.00 0.36 -12.94
N ILE A 143 -9.85 -0.82 -13.55
CA ILE A 143 -9.98 -1.03 -14.99
C ILE A 143 -11.12 -2.02 -15.28
N ASP A 144 -11.52 -2.10 -16.56
CA ASP A 144 -12.54 -3.01 -17.09
C ASP A 144 -13.95 -2.78 -16.52
N PHE A 145 -14.70 -1.90 -17.17
CA PHE A 145 -16.08 -1.54 -16.81
C PHE A 145 -17.10 -2.30 -17.67
N GLY A 146 -16.69 -3.41 -18.29
CA GLY A 146 -17.52 -4.16 -19.22
C GLY A 146 -18.83 -4.73 -18.63
N LEU A 147 -18.90 -4.91 -17.31
CA LEU A 147 -20.13 -5.31 -16.59
C LEU A 147 -20.78 -4.16 -15.82
N ALA A 148 -20.21 -2.95 -15.86
CA ALA A 148 -20.74 -1.83 -15.11
C ALA A 148 -22.09 -1.38 -15.69
N ALA A 149 -23.05 -1.11 -14.81
CA ALA A 149 -24.42 -0.76 -15.19
C ALA A 149 -25.09 0.05 -14.08
N SER A 150 -26.13 0.82 -14.43
CA SER A 150 -26.99 1.42 -13.41
C SER A 150 -27.69 0.31 -12.61
N VAL A 151 -28.09 0.58 -11.35
CA VAL A 151 -28.86 -0.37 -10.54
C VAL A 151 -30.11 -0.85 -11.28
N GLU A 152 -30.80 0.03 -12.00
CA GLU A 152 -31.99 -0.31 -12.79
C GLU A 152 -31.63 -1.30 -13.92
N ASP A 153 -30.63 -0.98 -14.75
CA ASP A 153 -30.20 -1.81 -15.87
C ASP A 153 -29.64 -3.17 -15.41
N ALA A 154 -28.92 -3.19 -14.28
CA ALA A 154 -28.32 -4.39 -13.70
C ALA A 154 -29.37 -5.41 -13.23
N ASN A 155 -30.58 -4.94 -12.91
CA ASN A 155 -31.69 -5.79 -12.46
C ASN A 155 -32.67 -6.17 -13.58
N MET A 156 -32.49 -5.64 -14.80
CA MET A 156 -33.28 -6.07 -15.96
C MET A 156 -33.05 -7.56 -16.28
N PRO A 157 -34.05 -8.27 -16.82
CA PRO A 157 -33.89 -9.68 -17.19
C PRO A 157 -32.74 -9.88 -18.18
N GLY A 158 -31.80 -10.78 -17.86
CA GLY A 158 -30.62 -11.02 -18.67
C GLY A 158 -29.69 -12.08 -18.09
N GLU A 159 -28.57 -12.34 -18.77
CA GLU A 159 -27.48 -13.16 -18.23
C GLU A 159 -26.78 -12.42 -17.09
N ARG A 160 -26.51 -13.14 -16.00
CA ARG A 160 -25.71 -12.65 -14.88
C ARG A 160 -24.35 -13.30 -14.91
N TYR A 161 -23.33 -12.52 -14.58
CA TYR A 161 -21.96 -12.99 -14.46
C TYR A 161 -21.46 -12.79 -13.04
N GLY A 162 -20.66 -13.75 -12.57
CA GLY A 162 -19.99 -13.68 -11.28
C GLY A 162 -18.57 -14.19 -11.40
N THR A 163 -17.63 -13.44 -10.87
CA THR A 163 -16.22 -13.86 -10.75
C THR A 163 -16.04 -14.70 -9.49
N VAL A 164 -15.63 -15.96 -9.68
CA VAL A 164 -15.44 -16.93 -8.59
C VAL A 164 -14.51 -16.35 -7.51
N GLY A 165 -14.95 -16.43 -6.25
CA GLY A 165 -14.20 -15.93 -5.09
C GLY A 165 -14.43 -14.45 -4.77
N CYS A 166 -14.97 -13.65 -5.70
CA CYS A 166 -15.27 -12.23 -5.47
C CYS A 166 -16.75 -11.86 -5.58
N ALA A 167 -17.50 -12.51 -6.48
CA ALA A 167 -18.90 -12.16 -6.71
C ALA A 167 -19.80 -12.52 -5.53
N ALA A 168 -20.74 -11.63 -5.26
CA ALA A 168 -21.70 -11.78 -4.17
C ALA A 168 -22.73 -12.88 -4.47
N PRO A 169 -23.31 -13.54 -3.44
CA PRO A 169 -24.28 -14.62 -3.62
C PRO A 169 -25.47 -14.26 -4.54
N GLU A 170 -25.96 -13.03 -4.44
CA GLU A 170 -27.09 -12.54 -5.25
C GLU A 170 -26.79 -12.46 -6.76
N GLN A 171 -25.52 -12.38 -7.16
CA GLN A 171 -25.13 -12.39 -8.57
C GLN A 171 -25.32 -13.78 -9.22
N TYR A 172 -25.30 -14.85 -8.43
CA TYR A 172 -25.50 -16.22 -8.91
C TYR A 172 -26.98 -16.64 -8.97
N SER A 173 -27.87 -15.87 -8.34
CA SER A 173 -29.32 -16.11 -8.39
C SER A 173 -29.94 -15.23 -9.48
N LYS A 174 -30.91 -15.74 -10.24
CA LYS A 174 -31.67 -14.91 -11.21
C LYS A 174 -32.61 -13.92 -10.52
N ASP A 175 -33.10 -14.26 -9.33
CA ASP A 175 -34.05 -13.47 -8.56
C ASP A 175 -33.37 -12.54 -7.53
N GLY A 176 -32.04 -12.57 -7.44
CA GLY A 176 -31.30 -11.74 -6.50
C GLY A 176 -31.36 -10.27 -6.91
N VAL A 177 -31.82 -9.37 -6.04
CA VAL A 177 -31.78 -7.93 -6.37
C VAL A 177 -30.37 -7.41 -6.14
N LEU A 178 -29.75 -6.86 -7.18
CA LEU A 178 -28.43 -6.24 -7.12
C LEU A 178 -28.56 -4.79 -6.65
N ASP A 179 -27.70 -4.38 -5.73
CA ASP A 179 -27.58 -3.00 -5.26
C ASP A 179 -26.11 -2.70 -4.94
N GLU A 180 -25.83 -1.51 -4.41
CA GLU A 180 -24.49 -1.04 -4.05
C GLU A 180 -23.74 -2.02 -3.13
N ARG A 181 -24.47 -2.80 -2.32
CA ARG A 181 -23.91 -3.76 -1.36
C ARG A 181 -23.39 -5.03 -2.05
N THR A 182 -23.73 -5.25 -3.31
CA THR A 182 -23.12 -6.28 -4.16
C THR A 182 -21.63 -5.98 -4.38
N ASP A 183 -21.27 -4.74 -4.70
CA ASP A 183 -19.85 -4.36 -4.84
C ASP A 183 -19.11 -4.39 -3.50
N ILE A 184 -19.78 -4.05 -2.38
CA ILE A 184 -19.21 -4.11 -1.02
C ILE A 184 -18.72 -5.52 -0.66
N TYR A 185 -19.48 -6.55 -1.06
CA TYR A 185 -19.05 -7.94 -0.85
C TYR A 185 -17.72 -8.21 -1.56
N ALA A 186 -17.61 -7.79 -2.82
CA ALA A 186 -16.41 -7.99 -3.62
C ALA A 186 -15.20 -7.21 -3.06
N ILE A 187 -15.39 -5.98 -2.56
CA ILE A 187 -14.35 -5.23 -1.83
C ILE A 187 -13.84 -6.05 -0.64
N GLY A 188 -14.74 -6.63 0.16
CA GLY A 188 -14.37 -7.49 1.29
C GLY A 188 -13.57 -8.72 0.87
N ALA A 189 -13.98 -9.39 -0.20
CA ALA A 189 -13.29 -10.55 -0.75
C ALA A 189 -11.89 -10.19 -1.29
N ILE A 190 -11.75 -9.03 -1.95
CA ILE A 190 -10.47 -8.51 -2.43
C ILE A 190 -9.55 -8.22 -1.26
N ILE A 191 -9.99 -7.50 -0.22
CA ILE A 191 -9.13 -7.20 0.94
C ILE A 191 -8.67 -8.50 1.63
N HIS A 192 -9.54 -9.51 1.73
CA HIS A 192 -9.16 -10.84 2.22
C HIS A 192 -8.07 -11.48 1.34
N TYR A 193 -8.25 -11.47 0.03
CA TYR A 193 -7.25 -11.99 -0.93
C TYR A 193 -5.92 -11.25 -0.81
N LEU A 194 -5.94 -9.92 -0.77
CA LEU A 194 -4.73 -9.12 -0.58
C LEU A 194 -3.99 -9.49 0.71
N PHE A 195 -4.71 -9.72 1.80
CA PHE A 195 -4.10 -10.02 3.11
C PHE A 195 -3.62 -11.47 3.27
N THR A 196 -4.27 -12.43 2.60
CA THR A 196 -4.02 -13.86 2.81
C THR A 196 -3.40 -14.57 1.62
N GLY A 197 -3.49 -14.00 0.43
CA GLY A 197 -3.18 -14.67 -0.84
C GLY A 197 -4.27 -15.64 -1.32
N GLU A 198 -5.33 -15.86 -0.53
CA GLU A 198 -6.44 -16.77 -0.85
C GLU A 198 -7.78 -16.02 -0.87
N PHE A 199 -8.69 -16.41 -1.77
CA PHE A 199 -10.07 -15.92 -1.73
C PHE A 199 -10.79 -16.48 -0.49
N PRO A 200 -11.76 -15.74 0.08
CA PRO A 200 -12.48 -16.17 1.26
C PRO A 200 -13.24 -17.48 1.01
N LYS A 201 -13.09 -18.46 1.90
CA LYS A 201 -13.88 -19.71 1.87
C LYS A 201 -15.24 -19.47 2.53
N LEU A 202 -16.31 -20.05 1.99
CA LEU A 202 -17.66 -19.96 2.56
C LEU A 202 -18.04 -21.26 3.31
N PRO A 203 -18.67 -21.18 4.50
CA PRO A 203 -18.97 -19.97 5.26
C PRO A 203 -17.70 -19.25 5.74
N TYR A 204 -17.73 -17.91 5.73
CA TYR A 204 -16.55 -17.08 5.99
C TYR A 204 -15.91 -17.38 7.35
N LYS A 205 -14.62 -17.69 7.33
CA LYS A 205 -13.75 -17.85 8.51
C LYS A 205 -12.52 -16.96 8.35
N PRO A 206 -12.26 -16.03 9.29
CA PRO A 206 -11.05 -15.22 9.25
C PRO A 206 -9.79 -16.08 9.30
N ALA A 207 -8.74 -15.64 8.60
CA ALA A 207 -7.42 -16.25 8.71
C ALA A 207 -6.86 -16.10 10.13
N SER A 208 -6.09 -17.08 10.60
CA SER A 208 -5.48 -17.07 11.93
C SER A 208 -4.49 -15.91 12.16
N SER A 209 -3.90 -15.40 11.08
CA SER A 209 -2.99 -14.24 11.09
C SER A 209 -3.71 -12.89 11.13
N MET A 210 -5.04 -12.86 10.97
CA MET A 210 -5.83 -11.63 10.89
C MET A 210 -6.23 -11.13 12.28
N ASP A 211 -6.05 -9.84 12.55
CA ASP A 211 -6.52 -9.23 13.79
C ASP A 211 -8.05 -9.18 13.86
N ALA A 212 -8.57 -9.15 15.09
CA ALA A 212 -10.01 -9.18 15.35
C ALA A 212 -10.77 -8.02 14.69
N ASP A 213 -10.13 -6.84 14.58
CA ASP A 213 -10.77 -5.67 14.02
C ASP A 213 -10.93 -5.77 12.49
N LEU A 214 -9.87 -6.13 11.77
CA LEU A 214 -9.96 -6.39 10.32
C LEU A 214 -10.89 -7.57 10.03
N ALA A 215 -10.80 -8.64 10.82
CA ALA A 215 -11.67 -9.81 10.70
C ALA A 215 -13.16 -9.44 10.84
N ALA A 216 -13.51 -8.54 11.78
CA ALA A 216 -14.88 -8.09 11.96
C ALA A 216 -15.40 -7.29 10.75
N VAL A 217 -14.57 -6.42 10.16
CA VAL A 217 -14.92 -5.65 8.96
C VAL A 217 -15.16 -6.58 7.77
N LEU A 218 -14.23 -7.50 7.49
CA LEU A 218 -14.37 -8.43 6.36
C LEU A 218 -15.55 -9.39 6.56
N LYS A 219 -15.79 -9.84 7.80
CA LYS A 219 -16.95 -10.67 8.12
C LYS A 219 -18.27 -9.95 7.84
N ARG A 220 -18.34 -8.63 8.05
CA ARG A 220 -19.52 -7.82 7.72
C ARG A 220 -19.68 -7.66 6.20
N CYS A 221 -18.59 -7.43 5.46
CA CYS A 221 -18.64 -7.32 3.99
C CYS A 221 -19.12 -8.63 3.33
N ILE A 222 -18.63 -9.78 3.80
CA ILE A 222 -18.84 -11.11 3.17
C ILE A 222 -20.08 -11.81 3.77
N LYS A 223 -21.07 -11.05 4.25
CA LYS A 223 -22.36 -11.62 4.70
C LYS A 223 -23.18 -12.10 3.51
N LYS A 224 -23.89 -13.22 3.70
CA LYS A 224 -24.81 -13.76 2.69
C LYS A 224 -25.93 -12.77 2.42
N GLU A 225 -26.65 -12.38 3.47
CA GLU A 225 -27.70 -11.37 3.41
C GLU A 225 -27.07 -9.98 3.26
N LYS A 226 -27.44 -9.26 2.19
CA LYS A 226 -26.80 -7.99 1.82
C LYS A 226 -27.14 -6.86 2.79
N GLU A 227 -28.29 -6.92 3.45
CA GLU A 227 -28.75 -6.00 4.49
C GLU A 227 -27.86 -6.01 5.74
N GLU A 228 -27.14 -7.12 5.98
CA GLU A 228 -26.20 -7.22 7.10
C GLU A 228 -24.80 -6.66 6.78
N ARG A 229 -24.57 -6.24 5.52
CA ARG A 229 -23.29 -5.65 5.10
C ARG A 229 -23.18 -4.19 5.54
N PHE A 230 -22.13 -3.49 5.10
CA PHE A 230 -22.10 -2.03 5.19
C PHE A 230 -23.16 -1.46 4.25
N SER A 231 -23.76 -0.33 4.62
CA SER A 231 -24.84 0.29 3.85
C SER A 231 -24.35 0.97 2.58
N SER A 232 -23.09 1.42 2.56
CA SER A 232 -22.44 2.04 1.42
C SER A 232 -20.93 1.78 1.40
N ALA A 233 -20.30 1.97 0.22
CA ALA A 233 -18.85 1.93 0.10
C ALA A 233 -18.16 3.04 0.91
N GLN A 234 -18.81 4.19 1.08
CA GLN A 234 -18.31 5.27 1.95
C GLN A 234 -18.20 4.82 3.41
N GLU A 235 -19.25 4.18 3.97
CA GLU A 235 -19.25 3.68 5.35
C GLU A 235 -18.11 2.67 5.57
N LEU A 236 -17.87 1.79 4.59
CA LEU A 236 -16.75 0.85 4.60
C LEU A 236 -15.39 1.59 4.58
N GLY A 237 -15.22 2.57 3.69
CA GLY A 237 -13.99 3.36 3.58
C GLY A 237 -13.65 4.10 4.88
N GLU A 238 -14.64 4.71 5.54
CA GLU A 238 -14.49 5.36 6.84
C GLU A 238 -14.08 4.36 7.93
N ARG A 239 -14.71 3.18 7.96
CA ARG A 239 -14.36 2.14 8.94
C ARG A 239 -12.94 1.62 8.74
N LEU A 240 -12.50 1.40 7.50
CA LEU A 240 -11.12 1.03 7.17
C LEU A 240 -10.14 2.15 7.55
N GLY A 241 -10.51 3.41 7.34
CA GLY A 241 -9.73 4.58 7.76
C GLY A 241 -9.51 4.63 9.28
N GLN A 242 -10.54 4.32 10.08
CA GLN A 242 -10.40 4.18 11.53
C GLN A 242 -9.40 3.08 11.90
N LEU A 243 -9.47 1.92 11.25
CA LEU A 243 -8.52 0.81 11.49
C LEU A 243 -7.08 1.13 11.11
N LYS A 244 -6.88 1.99 10.09
CA LYS A 244 -5.56 2.48 9.67
C LYS A 244 -4.94 3.42 10.72
N ASN A 245 -5.78 4.20 11.40
CA ASN A 245 -5.36 5.20 12.40
C ASN A 245 -5.22 4.61 13.82
N MET A 246 -5.68 3.37 14.04
CA MET A 246 -5.41 2.62 15.26
C MET A 246 -3.94 2.17 15.26
N GLY A 247 -3.04 3.03 15.75
CA GLY A 247 -1.59 2.82 15.69
C GLY A 247 -0.82 3.37 16.91
N THR A 248 0.42 2.91 17.05
CA THR A 248 1.37 3.42 18.05
C THR A 248 1.85 4.83 17.68
N ALA A 249 2.57 5.52 18.59
CA ALA A 249 3.02 6.89 18.30
C ALA A 249 3.97 6.99 17.09
N ALA A 250 4.73 5.94 16.75
CA ALA A 250 5.56 5.91 15.54
C ALA A 250 4.70 5.81 14.28
N LYS A 251 3.67 4.96 14.29
CA LYS A 251 2.70 4.90 13.19
C LYS A 251 2.07 6.28 12.96
N ASN A 252 1.68 6.96 14.04
CA ASN A 252 1.15 8.32 13.94
C ASN A 252 2.18 9.33 13.39
N ARG A 253 3.45 9.25 13.82
CA ARG A 253 4.52 10.14 13.30
C ARG A 253 4.78 9.92 11.81
N LEU A 254 4.79 8.66 11.36
CA LEU A 254 4.94 8.28 9.95
C LEU A 254 3.75 8.74 9.08
N GLN A 255 2.55 8.89 9.65
CA GLN A 255 1.37 9.37 8.94
C GLN A 255 1.24 10.90 8.90
N SER A 256 1.73 11.61 9.93
CA SER A 256 1.42 13.02 10.17
C SER A 256 2.48 14.02 9.68
N SER A 257 3.71 13.58 9.40
CA SER A 257 4.83 14.49 9.12
C SER A 257 5.79 13.95 8.04
N SER A 258 6.57 14.85 7.42
CA SER A 258 7.73 14.44 6.64
C SER A 258 8.78 13.83 7.55
N LEU A 259 9.47 12.79 7.09
CA LEU A 259 10.51 12.09 7.85
C LEU A 259 11.72 11.83 6.95
N THR A 260 12.89 12.31 7.35
CA THR A 260 14.17 12.07 6.68
C THR A 260 15.05 11.19 7.56
N ILE A 261 15.37 10.00 7.05
CA ILE A 261 16.26 9.04 7.70
C ILE A 261 17.58 9.01 6.92
N ALA A 262 18.68 9.42 7.54
CA ALA A 262 20.01 9.28 6.95
C ALA A 262 20.62 7.93 7.36
N LEU A 263 21.14 7.18 6.38
CA LEU A 263 21.93 5.98 6.60
C LEU A 263 23.40 6.24 6.29
N ALA A 264 24.27 5.75 7.17
CA ALA A 264 25.70 5.68 6.93
C ALA A 264 26.27 4.39 7.51
N GLY A 265 27.34 3.88 6.92
CA GLY A 265 28.05 2.69 7.34
C GLY A 265 29.34 3.02 8.07
N SER A 266 29.74 2.18 9.03
CA SER A 266 31.04 2.33 9.71
C SER A 266 32.26 2.06 8.81
N LYS A 267 32.03 1.46 7.63
CA LYS A 267 33.01 1.25 6.56
C LYS A 267 32.32 0.89 5.24
N SER A 268 33.08 0.87 4.14
CA SER A 268 32.65 0.22 2.89
C SER A 268 32.33 -1.26 3.15
N GLY A 269 31.20 -1.74 2.63
CA GLY A 269 30.76 -3.12 2.78
C GLY A 269 30.11 -3.46 4.14
N ALA A 270 29.79 -2.47 4.98
CA ALA A 270 29.04 -2.71 6.22
C ALA A 270 27.58 -3.16 5.98
N GLY A 271 27.07 -3.00 4.77
CA GLY A 271 25.69 -3.33 4.40
C GLY A 271 24.71 -2.16 4.51
N THR A 272 25.18 -0.92 4.51
CA THR A 272 24.34 0.30 4.59
C THR A 272 23.16 0.26 3.61
N THR A 273 23.47 0.04 2.33
CA THR A 273 22.47 -0.01 1.28
C THR A 273 21.50 -1.17 1.45
N HIS A 274 21.99 -2.33 1.92
CA HIS A 274 21.14 -3.50 2.17
C HIS A 274 20.11 -3.25 3.29
N ILE A 275 20.56 -2.68 4.42
CA ILE A 275 19.66 -2.26 5.51
C ILE A 275 18.70 -1.16 5.03
N GLY A 276 19.19 -0.22 4.23
CA GLY A 276 18.37 0.88 3.71
C GLY A 276 17.27 0.41 2.74
N ILE A 277 17.57 -0.53 1.85
CA ILE A 277 16.58 -1.17 0.97
C ILE A 277 15.55 -1.93 1.82
N GLY A 278 15.99 -2.74 2.78
CA GLY A 278 15.08 -3.49 3.63
C GLY A 278 14.17 -2.59 4.47
N LEU A 279 14.68 -1.47 4.98
CA LEU A 279 13.87 -0.46 5.67
C LEU A 279 12.83 0.18 4.74
N SER A 280 13.22 0.51 3.51
CA SER A 280 12.32 1.07 2.50
C SER A 280 11.18 0.12 2.17
N VAL A 281 11.51 -1.15 1.94
CA VAL A 281 10.56 -2.23 1.65
C VAL A 281 9.67 -2.48 2.88
N TYR A 282 10.22 -2.49 4.09
CA TYR A 282 9.44 -2.62 5.32
C TYR A 282 8.41 -1.50 5.45
N LEU A 283 8.82 -0.24 5.29
CA LEU A 283 7.93 0.91 5.40
C LEU A 283 6.82 0.87 4.35
N ARG A 284 7.17 0.60 3.09
CA ARG A 284 6.19 0.41 2.00
C ARG A 284 5.21 -0.71 2.38
N ASN A 285 5.74 -1.85 2.80
CA ASN A 285 4.93 -3.00 3.19
C ASN A 285 4.02 -2.67 4.37
N HIS A 286 4.31 -1.68 5.21
CA HIS A 286 3.42 -1.23 6.29
C HIS A 286 2.60 0.02 5.93
N GLY A 287 2.42 0.30 4.63
CA GLY A 287 1.55 1.37 4.15
C GLY A 287 2.15 2.77 4.23
N TYR A 288 3.48 2.87 4.28
CA TYR A 288 4.22 4.14 4.30
C TYR A 288 5.03 4.32 3.02
N PRO A 289 4.45 4.94 1.97
CA PRO A 289 5.17 5.29 0.75
C PRO A 289 6.40 6.12 1.10
N ASN A 290 7.55 5.71 0.60
CA ASN A 290 8.84 6.32 0.90
C ASN A 290 9.74 6.30 -0.33
N LEU A 291 10.72 7.19 -0.32
CA LEU A 291 11.73 7.29 -1.37
C LEU A 291 13.11 7.00 -0.81
N PHE A 292 13.78 6.02 -1.39
CA PHE A 292 15.21 5.82 -1.18
C PHE A 292 16.02 6.73 -2.13
N VAL A 293 17.04 7.41 -1.62
CA VAL A 293 17.91 8.28 -2.41
C VAL A 293 19.36 7.88 -2.16
N GLU A 294 20.04 7.49 -3.23
CA GLU A 294 21.48 7.24 -3.19
C GLU A 294 22.21 8.60 -3.16
N LYS A 295 22.91 8.88 -2.04
CA LYS A 295 23.71 10.10 -1.83
C LYS A 295 25.21 9.85 -1.96
N ASN A 296 25.59 8.68 -2.45
CA ASN A 296 26.96 8.25 -2.63
C ASN A 296 27.16 7.77 -4.07
N ASP A 297 28.41 7.54 -4.45
CA ASP A 297 28.84 7.15 -5.79
C ASP A 297 29.09 5.64 -5.92
N SER A 298 28.45 4.80 -5.06
CA SER A 298 28.63 3.34 -5.12
C SER A 298 28.16 2.71 -6.42
N GLY A 299 27.29 3.41 -7.18
CA GLY A 299 26.71 2.93 -8.42
C GLY A 299 25.61 1.90 -8.22
N MET A 300 25.13 1.69 -6.99
CA MET A 300 24.08 0.73 -6.69
C MET A 300 22.80 1.06 -7.44
N GLY A 301 22.41 2.34 -7.47
CA GLY A 301 21.16 2.76 -8.09
C GLY A 301 21.11 2.48 -9.58
N THR A 302 22.23 2.67 -10.29
CA THR A 302 22.34 2.36 -11.72
C THR A 302 22.42 0.85 -11.95
N GLY A 303 23.29 0.15 -11.20
CA GLY A 303 23.46 -1.30 -11.38
C GLY A 303 22.20 -2.12 -11.05
N LEU A 304 21.45 -1.71 -10.02
CA LEU A 304 20.13 -2.30 -9.73
C LEU A 304 19.13 -2.00 -10.85
N GLY A 305 19.19 -0.80 -11.42
CA GLY A 305 18.35 -0.41 -12.56
C GLY A 305 18.58 -1.30 -13.77
N ASP A 306 19.84 -1.55 -14.12
CA ASP A 306 20.22 -2.42 -15.23
C ASP A 306 19.79 -3.87 -14.98
N PHE A 307 20.04 -4.40 -13.78
CA PHE A 307 19.61 -5.74 -13.39
C PHE A 307 18.08 -5.91 -13.47
N ALA A 308 17.34 -4.91 -13.00
CA ALA A 308 15.88 -4.92 -12.98
C ALA A 308 15.24 -4.57 -14.33
N ALA A 309 16.03 -4.18 -15.34
CA ALA A 309 15.55 -3.49 -16.54
C ALA A 309 14.60 -2.31 -16.20
N ALA A 310 14.85 -1.62 -15.09
CA ALA A 310 13.97 -0.58 -14.57
C ALA A 310 14.09 0.70 -15.39
N LYS A 311 12.94 1.24 -15.81
CA LYS A 311 12.87 2.53 -16.49
C LYS A 311 12.83 3.68 -15.49
N ARG A 312 13.31 4.84 -15.93
CA ARG A 312 13.25 6.10 -15.17
C ARG A 312 11.94 6.80 -15.48
N ASP A 313 11.23 7.21 -14.45
CA ASP A 313 10.08 8.11 -14.60
C ASP A 313 10.53 9.58 -14.80
N HIS A 314 9.58 10.48 -14.95
CA HIS A 314 9.84 11.91 -15.18
C HIS A 314 10.47 12.64 -13.97
N PHE A 315 10.52 12.00 -12.79
CA PHE A 315 11.25 12.49 -11.61
C PHE A 315 12.66 11.85 -11.51
N GLY A 316 13.01 10.96 -12.44
CA GLY A 316 14.24 10.15 -12.40
C GLY A 316 14.19 9.09 -11.31
N LEU A 317 13.02 8.54 -11.00
CA LEU A 317 12.87 7.42 -10.08
C LEU A 317 12.84 6.11 -10.86
N MET A 318 13.36 5.06 -10.23
CA MET A 318 13.28 3.69 -10.70
C MET A 318 12.52 2.84 -9.68
N ARG A 319 11.96 1.71 -10.15
CA ARG A 319 11.14 0.81 -9.35
C ARG A 319 11.52 -0.65 -9.58
N TYR A 320 11.54 -1.44 -8.52
CA TYR A 320 11.81 -2.87 -8.58
C TYR A 320 11.25 -3.58 -7.35
N GLN A 321 10.37 -4.57 -7.52
CA GLN A 321 9.72 -5.29 -6.41
C GLN A 321 9.18 -4.35 -5.31
N GLY A 322 8.56 -3.26 -5.74
CA GLY A 322 8.01 -2.25 -4.86
C GLY A 322 9.02 -1.30 -4.17
N PHE A 323 10.32 -1.54 -4.29
CA PHE A 323 11.34 -0.58 -3.89
C PHE A 323 11.39 0.58 -4.89
N VAL A 324 11.34 1.82 -4.39
CA VAL A 324 11.37 3.04 -5.20
C VAL A 324 12.63 3.81 -4.82
N TRP A 325 13.50 4.06 -5.79
CA TRP A 325 14.74 4.78 -5.53
C TRP A 325 15.07 5.83 -6.58
N ARG A 326 15.88 6.79 -6.15
CA ARG A 326 16.54 7.77 -7.00
C ARG A 326 18.06 7.46 -7.00
N PRO A 327 18.61 6.99 -8.14
CA PRO A 327 20.05 6.85 -8.32
C PRO A 327 20.80 8.17 -8.11
N TYR A 328 22.08 8.08 -7.78
CA TYR A 328 22.96 9.24 -7.81
C TYR A 328 23.28 9.64 -9.26
N TYR A 329 22.74 10.77 -9.72
CA TYR A 329 22.95 11.27 -11.08
C TYR A 329 24.14 12.23 -11.23
N GLY A 330 24.95 12.39 -10.19
CA GLY A 330 26.00 13.41 -10.15
C GLY A 330 25.51 14.77 -9.66
N PRO A 331 26.43 15.67 -9.29
CA PRO A 331 26.12 16.94 -8.64
C PRO A 331 25.48 17.98 -9.56
N GLY A 332 25.62 17.83 -10.89
CA GLY A 332 25.10 18.77 -11.89
C GLY A 332 23.64 18.54 -12.31
N VAL A 333 23.04 17.40 -11.94
CA VAL A 333 21.71 17.03 -12.39
C VAL A 333 20.64 17.54 -11.43
N LYS A 334 19.75 18.41 -11.92
CA LYS A 334 18.59 18.93 -11.18
C LYS A 334 17.31 18.35 -11.77
N LEU A 335 16.65 17.48 -11.02
CA LEU A 335 15.32 16.95 -11.38
C LEU A 335 14.27 17.53 -10.44
N LYS A 336 13.01 17.51 -10.89
CA LYS A 336 11.85 17.90 -10.10
C LYS A 336 11.79 17.06 -8.82
N GLU A 337 11.39 17.67 -7.71
CA GLU A 337 11.25 16.94 -6.45
C GLU A 337 10.01 16.05 -6.46
N PRO A 338 10.14 14.75 -6.15
CA PRO A 338 9.01 13.83 -6.11
C PRO A 338 8.22 13.95 -4.80
N PRO A 339 6.91 13.62 -4.80
CA PRO A 339 5.97 13.88 -3.70
C PRO A 339 6.06 12.88 -2.53
N TYR A 340 7.26 12.39 -2.18
CA TYR A 340 7.47 11.46 -1.07
C TYR A 340 7.81 12.21 0.24
N LYS A 341 6.95 12.04 1.26
CA LYS A 341 7.13 12.63 2.60
C LYS A 341 8.17 11.91 3.44
N ILE A 342 8.34 10.60 3.24
CA ILE A 342 9.34 9.79 3.94
C ILE A 342 10.51 9.56 2.99
N ARG A 343 11.72 9.90 3.43
CA ARG A 343 12.95 9.81 2.65
C ARG A 343 14.02 9.04 3.39
N ILE A 344 14.67 8.13 2.69
CA ILE A 344 15.78 7.32 3.18
C ILE A 344 17.00 7.71 2.37
N LEU A 345 17.97 8.37 2.99
CA LEU A 345 19.15 8.93 2.32
C LEU A 345 20.35 8.03 2.61
N ASP A 346 20.88 7.33 1.61
CA ASP A 346 22.05 6.46 1.77
C ASP A 346 23.33 7.22 1.45
N TYR A 347 24.07 7.59 2.49
CA TYR A 347 25.37 8.25 2.39
C TYR A 347 26.56 7.27 2.31
N GLY A 348 26.29 5.97 2.11
CA GLY A 348 27.33 4.96 1.96
C GLY A 348 28.11 4.78 3.27
N LYS A 349 29.39 5.19 3.30
CA LYS A 349 30.25 5.17 4.50
C LYS A 349 30.51 6.56 5.11
N SER A 350 29.89 7.60 4.56
CA SER A 350 30.18 8.99 4.91
C SER A 350 29.32 9.44 6.09
N VAL A 351 29.73 9.10 7.32
CA VAL A 351 28.99 9.46 8.55
C VAL A 351 28.87 10.98 8.72
N ASP A 352 29.92 11.74 8.39
CA ASP A 352 29.91 13.21 8.47
C ASP A 352 28.83 13.84 7.58
N GLN A 353 28.66 13.32 6.35
CA GLN A 353 27.64 13.81 5.43
C GLN A 353 26.23 13.47 5.91
N ALA A 354 26.04 12.28 6.48
CA ALA A 354 24.76 11.88 7.06
C ALA A 354 24.35 12.80 8.23
N LEU A 355 25.30 13.22 9.07
CA LEU A 355 25.04 14.13 10.19
C LEU A 355 24.79 15.58 9.75
N THR A 356 25.62 16.10 8.83
CA THR A 356 25.51 17.49 8.35
C THR A 356 24.25 17.75 7.52
N GLY A 357 23.62 16.70 6.98
CA GLY A 357 22.35 16.80 6.26
C GLY A 357 21.13 17.13 7.13
N ASN A 358 21.30 17.32 8.44
CA ASN A 358 20.23 17.58 9.42
C ASN A 358 18.99 16.66 9.25
N PRO A 359 19.16 15.33 9.22
CA PRO A 359 18.04 14.42 9.11
C PRO A 359 17.20 14.42 10.40
N ASP A 360 15.97 13.89 10.34
CA ASP A 360 15.18 13.65 11.55
C ASP A 360 15.75 12.51 12.39
N VAL A 361 16.38 11.54 11.73
CA VAL A 361 16.96 10.33 12.33
C VAL A 361 18.23 9.91 11.58
N VAL A 362 19.24 9.46 12.31
CA VAL A 362 20.44 8.82 11.74
C VAL A 362 20.49 7.34 12.08
N ILE A 363 20.61 6.47 11.08
CA ILE A 363 20.86 5.04 11.25
C ILE A 363 22.30 4.73 10.84
N LEU A 364 23.11 4.32 11.81
CA LEU A 364 24.45 3.83 11.57
C LEU A 364 24.45 2.31 11.38
N VAL A 365 24.99 1.84 10.27
CA VAL A 365 25.18 0.42 9.99
C VAL A 365 26.63 0.03 10.26
N CYS A 366 26.84 -0.70 11.34
CA CYS A 366 28.14 -1.15 11.80
C CYS A 366 28.45 -2.56 11.28
N ASP A 367 29.60 -2.75 10.66
CA ASP A 367 30.13 -4.11 10.41
C ASP A 367 30.59 -4.74 11.73
N GLY A 368 29.93 -5.83 12.13
CA GLY A 368 30.15 -6.53 13.40
C GLY A 368 31.29 -7.55 13.38
N SER A 369 31.99 -7.71 12.26
CA SER A 369 33.13 -8.61 12.13
C SER A 369 34.24 -8.25 13.12
N SER A 370 34.98 -9.24 13.64
CA SER A 370 35.96 -9.03 14.73
C SER A 370 37.03 -7.99 14.39
N TRP A 371 37.46 -7.93 13.13
CA TRP A 371 38.46 -6.97 12.62
C TRP A 371 37.91 -5.54 12.38
N SER A 372 36.59 -5.34 12.37
CA SER A 372 35.97 -4.02 12.16
C SER A 372 35.51 -3.33 13.45
N ARG A 373 35.71 -3.98 14.61
CA ARG A 373 35.17 -3.52 15.91
C ARG A 373 35.55 -2.08 16.26
N SER A 374 36.80 -1.68 16.02
CA SER A 374 37.26 -0.32 16.31
C SER A 374 36.55 0.71 15.44
N SER A 375 36.44 0.45 14.13
CA SER A 375 35.74 1.34 13.18
C SER A 375 34.26 1.49 13.55
N ALA A 376 33.61 0.38 13.88
CA ALA A 376 32.22 0.38 14.36
C ALA A 376 32.06 1.19 15.65
N PHE A 377 32.95 1.03 16.62
CA PHE A 377 32.90 1.74 17.89
C PHE A 377 33.05 3.26 17.71
N PHE A 378 34.07 3.72 16.99
CA PHE A 378 34.29 5.16 16.77
C PHE A 378 33.18 5.81 15.94
N SER A 379 32.67 5.11 14.92
CA SER A 379 31.53 5.61 14.13
C SER A 379 30.27 5.74 15.00
N ALA A 380 30.01 4.74 15.85
CA ALA A 380 28.89 4.75 16.80
C ALA A 380 29.03 5.91 17.80
N GLU A 381 30.21 6.11 18.36
CA GLU A 381 30.48 7.21 19.28
C GLU A 381 30.22 8.57 18.61
N TYR A 382 30.65 8.71 17.36
CA TYR A 382 30.48 9.94 16.60
C TYR A 382 28.99 10.25 16.35
N VAL A 383 28.18 9.25 15.96
CA VAL A 383 26.73 9.42 15.77
C VAL A 383 26.01 9.73 17.09
N VAL A 384 26.35 9.01 18.18
CA VAL A 384 25.74 9.22 19.51
C VAL A 384 26.00 10.63 20.03
N LYS A 385 27.18 11.19 19.77
CA LYS A 385 27.53 12.57 20.14
C LYS A 385 26.93 13.60 19.18
N GLY A 386 26.76 13.25 17.90
CA GLY A 386 26.36 14.16 16.83
C GLY A 386 24.86 14.28 16.60
N HIS A 387 24.03 13.34 17.08
CA HIS A 387 22.59 13.35 16.82
C HIS A 387 21.77 12.78 17.98
N SER A 388 20.66 13.44 18.33
CA SER A 388 19.82 13.02 19.47
C SER A 388 18.91 11.82 19.15
N SER A 389 18.43 11.72 17.91
CA SER A 389 17.62 10.60 17.42
C SER A 389 18.43 9.71 16.49
N TYR A 390 18.78 8.51 16.95
CA TYR A 390 19.64 7.61 16.19
C TYR A 390 19.25 6.14 16.37
N GLY A 391 19.65 5.30 15.42
CA GLY A 391 19.67 3.85 15.54
C GLY A 391 21.04 3.30 15.16
N ILE A 392 21.52 2.28 15.86
CA ILE A 392 22.78 1.59 15.52
C ILE A 392 22.43 0.15 15.19
N VAL A 393 22.72 -0.26 13.96
CA VAL A 393 22.49 -1.61 13.46
C VAL A 393 23.83 -2.30 13.28
N TYR A 394 24.08 -3.34 14.07
CA TYR A 394 25.23 -4.21 13.87
C TYR A 394 24.87 -5.30 12.87
N ASN A 395 25.50 -5.25 11.70
CA ASN A 395 25.38 -6.25 10.65
C ASN A 395 26.53 -7.27 10.72
N HIS A 396 26.41 -8.40 10.03
CA HIS A 396 27.42 -9.47 10.01
C HIS A 396 27.84 -9.93 11.40
N VAL A 397 26.88 -9.98 12.33
CA VAL A 397 27.10 -10.34 13.72
C VAL A 397 26.21 -11.51 14.11
N THR A 398 26.75 -12.49 14.84
CA THR A 398 25.93 -13.59 15.37
C THR A 398 25.14 -13.10 16.58
N ARG A 399 23.92 -13.63 16.78
CA ARG A 399 23.02 -13.22 17.88
C ARG A 399 23.70 -13.22 19.25
N GLY A 400 24.57 -14.19 19.53
CA GLY A 400 25.29 -14.32 20.81
C GLY A 400 26.49 -13.38 21.00
N THR A 401 26.97 -12.70 19.96
CA THR A 401 28.17 -11.87 20.06
C THR A 401 27.90 -10.64 20.93
N ARG A 402 28.67 -10.43 22.00
CA ARG A 402 28.62 -9.19 22.78
C ARG A 402 29.25 -8.05 21.99
N VAL A 403 28.57 -6.91 21.97
CA VAL A 403 29.02 -5.70 21.30
C VAL A 403 29.31 -4.64 22.36
N ARG A 404 30.48 -4.02 22.28
CA ARG A 404 30.85 -2.91 23.16
C ARG A 404 30.17 -1.65 22.64
N LEU A 405 29.42 -0.97 23.49
CA LEU A 405 28.74 0.28 23.15
C LEU A 405 29.54 1.48 23.67
N PRO A 406 29.57 2.61 22.94
CA PRO A 406 30.10 3.87 23.45
C PRO A 406 29.32 4.39 24.66
N ASP A 407 29.95 5.25 25.45
CA ASP A 407 29.27 5.91 26.58
C ASP A 407 28.13 6.83 26.10
N GLY A 408 27.06 6.92 26.87
CA GLY A 408 25.85 7.68 26.50
C GLY A 408 24.94 6.98 25.48
N THR A 409 25.33 5.80 24.97
CA THR A 409 24.50 5.02 24.06
C THR A 409 23.26 4.49 24.78
N VAL A 410 22.08 4.64 24.16
CA VAL A 410 20.83 4.00 24.62
C VAL A 410 20.81 2.56 24.09
N PRO A 411 20.90 1.52 24.94
CA PRO A 411 21.05 0.14 24.48
C PRO A 411 19.89 -0.36 23.61
N SER A 412 18.66 0.12 23.85
CA SER A 412 17.49 -0.27 23.05
C SER A 412 17.53 0.22 21.60
N ARG A 413 18.32 1.26 21.31
CA ARG A 413 18.57 1.77 19.94
C ARG A 413 19.66 0.99 19.20
N CYS A 414 20.26 -0.02 19.83
CA CYS A 414 21.33 -0.82 19.27
C CYS A 414 20.83 -2.23 18.94
N LEU A 415 20.60 -2.50 17.66
CA LEU A 415 20.03 -3.77 17.20
C LEU A 415 21.05 -4.56 16.38
N LYS A 416 20.87 -5.88 16.33
CA LYS A 416 21.63 -6.77 15.45
C LYS A 416 20.73 -7.15 14.27
N ALA A 417 21.22 -6.92 13.06
CA ALA A 417 20.47 -7.32 11.87
C ALA A 417 20.38 -8.85 11.81
N PRO A 418 19.18 -9.43 11.54
CA PRO A 418 19.07 -10.85 11.23
C PRO A 418 19.74 -11.16 9.88
N TYR A 419 19.94 -12.44 9.58
CA TYR A 419 20.41 -12.85 8.25
C TYR A 419 19.23 -12.93 7.28
N TYR A 420 19.23 -12.09 6.24
CA TYR A 420 18.24 -12.12 5.18
C TYR A 420 18.90 -11.69 3.85
N PRO A 421 19.18 -12.63 2.93
CA PRO A 421 19.99 -12.33 1.75
C PRO A 421 19.27 -11.47 0.72
N ASN A 422 17.94 -11.48 0.71
CA ASN A 422 17.13 -10.68 -0.20
C ASN A 422 16.47 -9.52 0.56
N PRO A 423 16.92 -8.26 0.40
CA PRO A 423 16.36 -7.12 1.11
C PRO A 423 14.98 -6.68 0.56
N PHE A 424 14.54 -7.23 -0.58
CA PHE A 424 13.23 -6.98 -1.19
C PHE A 424 12.14 -7.92 -0.67
N LYS A 425 12.49 -8.95 0.10
CA LYS A 425 11.54 -9.91 0.67
C LYS A 425 11.61 -9.89 2.20
N MET A 426 10.46 -9.67 2.82
CA MET A 426 10.33 -9.59 4.27
C MET A 426 9.78 -10.91 4.83
N ASN A 427 10.44 -11.46 5.84
CA ASN A 427 9.87 -12.54 6.67
C ASN A 427 9.51 -11.98 8.06
N ALA A 428 8.92 -12.81 8.92
CA ALA A 428 8.51 -12.38 10.26
C ALA A 428 9.68 -11.82 11.09
N GLU A 429 10.85 -12.48 11.08
CA GLU A 429 12.04 -12.04 11.84
C GLU A 429 12.58 -10.69 11.36
N THR A 430 12.70 -10.50 10.04
CA THR A 430 13.17 -9.23 9.46
C THR A 430 12.14 -8.12 9.67
N GLY A 431 10.84 -8.45 9.62
CA GLY A 431 9.75 -7.53 9.96
C GLY A 431 9.85 -7.04 11.41
N ASP A 432 10.03 -7.95 12.37
CA ASP A 432 10.19 -7.63 13.79
C ASP A 432 11.42 -6.76 14.05
N PHE A 433 12.52 -7.03 13.34
CA PHE A 433 13.74 -6.23 13.40
C PHE A 433 13.49 -4.77 13.01
N TYR A 434 12.86 -4.51 11.86
CA TYR A 434 12.57 -3.16 11.40
C TYR A 434 11.48 -2.47 12.23
N ASN A 435 10.48 -3.21 12.70
CA ASN A 435 9.48 -2.66 13.62
C ASN A 435 10.16 -2.14 14.90
N THR A 436 10.99 -2.98 15.52
CA THR A 436 11.74 -2.61 16.73
C THR A 436 12.64 -1.41 16.48
N LEU A 437 13.35 -1.40 15.34
CA LEU A 437 14.21 -0.27 14.96
C LEU A 437 13.41 1.04 14.90
N LEU A 438 12.27 1.04 14.20
CA LEU A 438 11.44 2.23 14.04
C LEU A 438 10.82 2.71 15.37
N GLU A 439 10.34 1.78 16.21
CA GLU A 439 9.77 2.14 17.51
C GLU A 439 10.77 2.87 18.42
N GLU A 440 12.02 2.43 18.40
CA GLU A 440 13.10 2.96 19.24
C GLU A 440 13.64 4.30 18.72
N ILE A 441 13.83 4.44 17.40
CA ILE A 441 14.37 5.68 16.82
C ILE A 441 13.33 6.81 16.76
N LEU A 442 12.04 6.48 16.63
CA LEU A 442 10.97 7.48 16.62
C LEU A 442 10.49 7.87 18.03
N GLU A 443 11.15 7.38 19.09
CA GLU A 443 10.92 7.71 20.50
C GLU A 443 9.49 7.47 21.01
N ILE A 444 8.91 6.31 20.72
CA ILE A 444 7.65 5.92 21.35
C ILE A 444 7.90 5.42 22.78
N LYS A 445 8.18 6.32 23.72
CA LYS A 445 7.82 6.00 25.11
C LYS A 445 6.33 6.27 25.26
N SER A 446 5.55 5.19 25.15
CA SER A 446 4.27 5.06 25.85
C SER A 446 4.37 5.81 27.18
N ARG A 447 3.56 6.84 27.36
CA ARG A 447 3.29 7.38 28.68
C ARG A 447 2.70 6.23 29.52
N LYS A 448 3.57 5.55 30.26
CA LYS A 448 3.33 4.59 31.36
C LYS A 448 2.72 3.23 30.99
N LYS A 449 3.59 2.21 30.86
CA LYS A 449 3.35 0.90 31.51
C LYS A 449 3.44 1.12 33.03
N LYS A 450 2.31 1.40 33.69
CA LYS A 450 2.16 1.02 35.10
C LYS A 450 1.82 -0.48 35.11
N ARG A 451 2.81 -1.31 35.45
CA ARG A 451 2.57 -2.68 35.91
C ARG A 451 1.60 -2.62 37.10
N GLY A 452 0.57 -3.44 37.08
CA GLY A 452 -0.34 -3.61 38.21
C GLY A 452 -1.72 -4.06 37.77
N HIS A 453 -1.85 -5.37 37.56
CA HIS A 453 -3.11 -6.10 37.65
C HIS A 453 -3.95 -5.60 38.83
N LEU A 454 -5.18 -5.16 38.61
CA LEU A 454 -6.28 -5.44 39.51
C LEU A 454 -7.62 -5.21 38.80
N PHE A 455 -8.31 -6.34 38.58
CA PHE A 455 -9.75 -6.50 38.70
C PHE A 455 -10.70 -5.74 37.76
N GLY A 456 -11.45 -6.53 37.00
CA GLY A 456 -12.70 -6.11 36.40
C GLY A 456 -13.76 -5.73 37.44
N ILE A 457 -14.88 -5.23 36.90
CA ILE A 457 -16.15 -4.94 37.57
C ILE A 457 -16.12 -3.60 38.35
N ARG A 458 -17.10 -2.73 38.00
CA ARG A 458 -17.49 -1.44 38.61
C ARG A 458 -16.87 -0.16 38.05
N ILE A 459 -17.34 0.25 36.87
CA ILE A 459 -17.65 1.67 36.60
C ILE A 459 -19.16 1.77 36.28
N ARG A 460 -19.96 1.35 37.25
CA ARG A 460 -21.37 1.73 37.42
C ARG A 460 -21.59 2.55 38.71
N GLU A 461 -20.53 2.86 39.46
CA GLU A 461 -20.62 3.59 40.74
C GLU A 461 -19.88 4.95 40.75
N TRP A 462 -19.36 5.43 39.62
CA TRP A 462 -18.73 6.75 39.55
C TRP A 462 -19.62 7.87 38.97
N ILE A 463 -20.79 7.52 38.41
CA ILE A 463 -21.77 8.50 37.90
C ILE A 463 -22.76 8.99 38.99
N PHE A 464 -22.67 8.49 40.23
CA PHE A 464 -23.59 8.87 41.32
C PHE A 464 -22.98 9.76 42.43
N ARG A 465 -21.77 10.31 42.25
CA ARG A 465 -21.09 11.12 43.28
C ARG A 465 -20.64 12.53 42.87
N MET A 466 -21.16 13.07 41.77
CA MET A 466 -21.05 14.51 41.48
C MET A 466 -22.41 15.11 41.12
N LEU A 467 -23.30 15.18 42.11
CA LEU A 467 -24.35 16.19 42.14
C LEU A 467 -24.07 17.11 43.34
N PRO A 468 -23.98 18.44 43.12
CA PRO A 468 -23.62 19.40 44.16
C PRO A 468 -24.74 19.51 45.20
N GLY A 469 -24.31 19.63 46.46
CA GLY A 469 -25.17 19.67 47.62
C GLY A 469 -26.26 20.74 47.54
N LYS A 470 -27.49 20.33 47.83
CA LYS A 470 -28.55 21.20 48.35
C LYS A 470 -29.01 20.65 49.69
N GLY A 471 -28.90 21.51 50.71
CA GLY A 471 -29.81 21.59 51.85
C GLY A 471 -29.86 20.42 52.83
N ARG A 472 -29.16 20.57 53.96
CA ARG A 472 -29.65 20.01 55.23
C ARG A 472 -30.89 20.80 55.65
N ILE A 473 -32.01 20.12 55.85
CA ILE A 473 -33.11 20.55 56.73
C ILE A 473 -33.42 19.34 57.64
N PRO A 474 -33.59 19.53 58.96
CA PRO A 474 -33.54 18.45 59.95
C PRO A 474 -34.90 17.77 60.14
N GLY A 475 -34.90 16.45 60.32
CA GLY A 475 -36.07 15.69 60.78
C GLY A 475 -35.97 15.40 62.28
N LYS A 476 -36.90 15.97 63.05
CA LYS A 476 -37.44 15.36 64.28
C LYS A 476 -38.73 14.65 63.86
N GLY A 477 -38.96 13.44 64.37
CA GLY A 477 -40.20 12.68 64.22
C GLY A 477 -39.95 11.33 63.60
#